data_AF-A0A662INC1-F1
#
_entry.id   AF-A0A662INC1-F1
#
_cell.length_a   1.000
_cell.length_b   1.000
_cell.length_c   1.000
_cell.angle_alpha   90.00
_cell.angle_beta   90.00
_cell.angle_gamma   90.00
#
_symmetry.space_group_name_H-M   'P 1'
#
loop_
_entity.id
_entity.type
_entity.pdbx_description
1 polymer ?
#
loop_
_entity_poly.entity_id
_entity_poly.type
_entity_poly.pdbx_seq_one_letter_code
_entity_poly.pdbx_strand_id
1 'polypeptide(L)'
;KSEIERIVRAKLLNPLWISEMKKHGYRGASEFSKKILHLYGWSASARIVDDWVFNEITSTYVLNEEMRKWFMDNNAWALEEITRRLIEAAERGLWRADEDTLKKLRSVYGEIEGLMEEQISTPGMHQGGAINIVSPEDYEEWERKLTNINRIWNEVKR
;
A
#
# COMPACT_ATOMS: atom_id res chain seq x y z
N LYS A 1 25.81 14.97 -3.68
CA LYS A 1 25.15 14.21 -4.75
C LYS A 1 25.64 12.76 -4.80
N SER A 2 26.95 12.51 -4.88
CA SER A 2 27.55 11.16 -4.95
C SER A 2 27.19 10.20 -3.81
N GLU A 3 27.02 10.68 -2.57
CA GLU A 3 26.84 9.77 -1.43
C GLU A 3 25.48 9.06 -1.41
N ILE A 4 24.40 9.76 -1.78
CA ILE A 4 23.06 9.13 -1.87
C ILE A 4 23.09 8.04 -2.94
N GLU A 5 23.65 8.36 -4.10
CA GLU A 5 23.77 7.40 -5.20
C GLU A 5 24.61 6.18 -4.79
N ARG A 6 25.71 6.39 -4.06
CA ARG A 6 26.55 5.31 -3.52
C ARG A 6 25.76 4.41 -2.58
N ILE A 7 24.98 5.00 -1.65
CA ILE A 7 24.16 4.24 -0.70
C ILE A 7 23.06 3.45 -1.42
N VAL A 8 22.39 4.08 -2.40
CA VAL A 8 21.37 3.43 -3.22
C VAL A 8 21.95 2.23 -3.96
N ARG A 9 23.08 2.40 -4.65
CA ARG A 9 23.75 1.32 -5.39
C ARG A 9 24.28 0.22 -4.47
N ALA A 10 24.81 0.57 -3.30
CA ALA A 10 25.35 -0.40 -2.36
C ALA A 10 24.27 -1.22 -1.64
N LYS A 11 23.04 -0.68 -1.55
CA LYS A 11 21.91 -1.30 -0.83
C LYS A 11 20.73 -1.54 -1.77
N LEU A 12 19.89 -0.53 -1.97
CA LEU A 12 18.60 -0.68 -2.63
C LEU A 12 18.68 -1.21 -4.06
N LEU A 13 19.80 -1.06 -4.76
CA LEU A 13 20.01 -1.61 -6.11
C LEU A 13 21.10 -2.70 -6.14
N ASN A 14 21.54 -3.19 -4.98
CA ASN A 14 22.49 -4.28 -4.88
C ASN A 14 21.74 -5.62 -4.79
N PRO A 15 21.82 -6.51 -5.81
CA PRO A 15 21.10 -7.78 -5.80
C PRO A 15 21.42 -8.67 -4.60
N LEU A 16 22.67 -8.65 -4.11
CA LEU A 16 23.08 -9.42 -2.94
C LEU A 16 22.42 -8.87 -1.66
N TRP A 17 22.38 -7.55 -1.50
CA TRP A 17 21.72 -6.97 -0.33
C TRP A 17 20.21 -7.21 -0.38
N ILE A 18 19.59 -7.07 -1.54
CA ILE A 18 18.18 -7.39 -1.75
C ILE A 18 17.90 -8.85 -1.37
N SER A 19 18.70 -9.80 -1.87
CA SER A 19 18.49 -11.22 -1.59
C SER A 19 18.64 -11.57 -0.10
N GLU A 20 19.60 -10.98 0.60
CA GLU A 20 19.74 -11.15 2.05
C GLU A 20 18.55 -10.59 2.81
N MET A 21 18.09 -9.38 2.45
CA MET A 21 16.90 -8.78 3.08
C MET A 21 15.64 -9.60 2.82
N LYS A 22 15.50 -10.20 1.63
CA LYS A 22 14.36 -11.08 1.30
C LYS A 22 14.25 -12.30 2.21
N LYS A 23 15.35 -12.78 2.81
CA LYS A 23 15.33 -13.87 3.80
C LYS A 23 14.62 -13.50 5.10
N HIS A 24 14.40 -12.22 5.36
CA HIS A 24 13.76 -11.71 6.57
C HIS A 24 12.27 -11.35 6.39
N GLY A 25 11.66 -11.74 5.27
CA GLY A 25 10.22 -11.59 4.99
C GLY A 25 9.67 -10.21 5.33
N TYR A 26 8.67 -10.15 6.21
CA TYR A 26 8.01 -8.90 6.65
C TYR A 26 9.00 -7.80 7.09
N ARG A 27 10.04 -8.16 7.87
CA ARG A 27 11.05 -7.18 8.34
C ARG A 27 11.92 -6.70 7.19
N GLY A 28 12.25 -7.58 6.26
CA GLY A 28 12.97 -7.24 5.04
C GLY A 28 12.21 -6.21 4.20
N ALA A 29 10.92 -6.50 3.96
CA ALA A 29 10.02 -5.62 3.21
C ALA A 29 9.85 -4.25 3.88
N SER A 30 9.68 -4.24 5.21
CA SER A 30 9.59 -3.00 6.00
C SER A 30 10.84 -2.13 5.87
N GLU A 31 12.03 -2.74 5.87
CA GLU A 31 13.29 -2.01 5.71
C GLU A 31 13.49 -1.47 4.29
N PHE A 32 13.01 -2.16 3.26
CA PHE A 32 12.97 -1.61 1.90
C PHE A 32 12.10 -0.35 1.85
N SER A 33 10.85 -0.46 2.32
CA SER A 33 9.90 0.66 2.33
C SER A 33 10.46 1.87 3.09
N LYS A 34 10.97 1.65 4.31
CA LYS A 34 11.60 2.71 5.12
C LYS A 34 12.74 3.44 4.39
N LYS A 35 13.64 2.70 3.73
CA LYS A 35 14.77 3.34 3.03
C LYS A 35 14.31 4.11 1.79
N ILE A 36 13.34 3.59 1.05
CA ILE A 36 12.75 4.30 -0.10
C ILE A 36 12.02 5.56 0.38
N LEU A 37 11.33 5.49 1.51
CA LEU A 37 10.66 6.64 2.14
C LEU A 37 11.65 7.73 2.55
N HIS A 38 12.85 7.37 3.00
CA HIS A 38 13.92 8.34 3.25
C HIS A 38 14.38 9.04 1.97
N LEU A 39 14.52 8.32 0.85
CA LEU A 39 14.86 8.93 -0.44
C LEU A 39 13.78 9.93 -0.86
N TYR A 40 12.51 9.54 -0.73
CA TYR A 40 11.38 10.42 -0.96
C TYR A 40 11.48 11.69 -0.08
N GLY A 41 11.71 11.53 1.22
CA GLY A 41 11.85 12.64 2.16
C GLY A 41 13.01 13.59 1.84
N TRP A 42 14.17 13.05 1.42
CA TRP A 42 15.30 13.86 0.97
C TRP A 42 15.02 14.58 -0.35
N SER A 43 14.28 13.97 -1.27
CA SER A 43 13.84 14.68 -2.48
C SER A 43 12.87 15.81 -2.14
N ALA A 44 11.91 15.56 -1.25
CA ALA A 44 10.91 16.54 -0.84
C ALA A 44 11.50 17.73 -0.07
N SER A 45 12.54 17.51 0.75
CA SER A 45 13.14 18.54 1.60
C SER A 45 14.34 19.26 0.96
N ALA A 46 15.17 18.54 0.20
CA ALA A 46 16.46 19.05 -0.27
C ALA A 46 16.65 18.94 -1.79
N ARG A 47 15.75 18.26 -2.52
CA ARG A 47 15.83 18.06 -3.99
C ARG A 47 17.18 17.49 -4.46
N ILE A 48 17.72 16.55 -3.70
CA ILE A 48 19.05 15.96 -3.93
C ILE A 48 19.02 14.53 -4.52
N VAL A 49 17.82 13.98 -4.75
CA VAL A 49 17.64 12.65 -5.34
C VAL A 49 17.33 12.81 -6.81
N ASP A 50 18.10 12.12 -7.65
CA ASP A 50 17.95 12.20 -9.10
C ASP A 50 16.84 11.30 -9.63
N ASP A 51 16.27 11.69 -10.78
CA ASP A 51 15.20 10.96 -11.48
C ASP A 51 15.58 9.49 -11.74
N TRP A 52 16.84 9.20 -12.07
CA TRP A 52 17.29 7.83 -12.33
C TRP A 52 17.14 6.92 -11.10
N VAL A 53 17.27 7.46 -9.89
CA VAL A 53 17.09 6.68 -8.65
C VAL A 53 15.64 6.22 -8.55
N PHE A 54 14.68 7.10 -8.79
CA PHE A 54 13.26 6.75 -8.77
C PHE A 54 12.89 5.77 -9.88
N ASN A 55 13.48 5.93 -11.09
CA ASN A 55 13.28 4.98 -12.19
C ASN A 55 13.75 3.57 -11.79
N GLU A 56 14.96 3.43 -11.24
CA GLU A 56 15.52 2.13 -10.85
C GLU A 56 14.76 1.51 -9.68
N ILE A 57 14.34 2.30 -8.69
CA ILE A 57 13.50 1.83 -7.59
C ILE A 57 12.15 1.36 -8.11
N THR A 58 11.51 2.11 -9.00
CA THR A 58 10.24 1.73 -9.62
C THR A 58 10.38 0.40 -10.37
N SER A 59 11.39 0.29 -11.22
CA SER A 59 11.68 -0.93 -11.98
C SER A 59 11.90 -2.14 -11.07
N THR A 60 12.74 -1.97 -10.04
CA THR A 60 13.17 -3.06 -9.16
C THR A 60 12.10 -3.50 -8.18
N TYR A 61 11.40 -2.56 -7.53
CA TYR A 61 10.53 -2.85 -6.39
C TYR A 61 9.06 -2.95 -6.75
N VAL A 62 8.62 -2.30 -7.83
CA VAL A 62 7.20 -2.20 -8.20
C VAL A 62 6.92 -2.85 -9.55
N LEU A 63 7.71 -2.61 -10.59
CA LEU A 63 7.41 -3.15 -11.92
C LEU A 63 7.94 -4.57 -12.14
N ASN A 64 8.91 -5.01 -11.35
CA ASN A 64 9.35 -6.41 -11.34
C ASN A 64 8.29 -7.31 -10.68
N GLU A 65 7.77 -8.27 -11.44
CA GLU A 65 6.68 -9.16 -11.02
C GLU A 65 7.09 -10.10 -9.87
N GLU A 66 8.30 -10.67 -9.91
CA GLU A 66 8.79 -11.54 -8.84
C GLU A 66 8.95 -10.79 -7.51
N MET A 67 9.39 -9.53 -7.59
CA MET A 67 9.52 -8.67 -6.43
C MET A 67 8.15 -8.28 -5.88
N ARG A 68 7.19 -7.90 -6.73
CA ARG A 68 5.80 -7.62 -6.31
C ARG A 68 5.21 -8.82 -5.60
N LYS A 69 5.29 -10.01 -6.21
CA LYS A 69 4.76 -11.24 -5.61
C LYS A 69 5.38 -11.48 -4.23
N TRP A 70 6.71 -11.35 -4.13
CA TRP A 70 7.39 -11.50 -2.85
C TRP A 70 6.90 -10.49 -1.80
N PHE A 71 6.68 -9.22 -2.17
CA PHE A 71 6.08 -8.25 -1.26
C PHE A 71 4.66 -8.62 -0.85
N MET A 72 3.81 -9.03 -1.80
CA MET A 72 2.42 -9.43 -1.48
C MET A 72 2.38 -10.59 -0.48
N ASP A 73 3.30 -11.55 -0.61
CA ASP A 73 3.41 -12.70 0.30
C ASP A 73 3.96 -12.34 1.69
N ASN A 74 4.75 -11.26 1.81
CA ASN A 74 5.51 -10.97 3.03
C ASN A 74 5.08 -9.70 3.77
N ASN A 75 4.67 -8.66 3.05
CA ASN A 75 4.17 -7.39 3.56
C ASN A 75 3.58 -6.54 2.41
N ALA A 76 2.30 -6.71 2.11
CA ALA A 76 1.60 -5.95 1.06
C ALA A 76 1.58 -4.44 1.35
N TRP A 77 1.42 -4.04 2.62
CA TRP A 77 1.44 -2.64 3.04
C TRP A 77 2.76 -1.93 2.73
N ALA A 78 3.90 -2.64 2.77
CA ALA A 78 5.18 -2.05 2.39
C ALA A 78 5.24 -1.74 0.89
N LEU A 79 4.66 -2.59 0.04
CA LEU A 79 4.58 -2.36 -1.40
C LEU A 79 3.60 -1.26 -1.76
N GLU A 80 2.44 -1.21 -1.09
CA GLU A 80 1.49 -0.10 -1.18
C GLU A 80 2.19 1.23 -0.88
N GLU A 81 2.86 1.33 0.26
CA GLU A 81 3.53 2.57 0.69
C GLU A 81 4.59 3.02 -0.33
N ILE A 82 5.42 2.09 -0.80
CA ILE A 82 6.44 2.37 -1.82
C ILE A 82 5.77 2.92 -3.08
N THR A 83 4.75 2.23 -3.58
CA THR A 83 4.07 2.57 -4.84
C THR A 83 3.38 3.93 -4.73
N ARG A 84 2.64 4.17 -3.65
CA ARG A 84 1.96 5.44 -3.37
C ARG A 84 2.95 6.61 -3.28
N ARG A 85 4.11 6.40 -2.65
CA ARG A 85 5.14 7.44 -2.52
C ARG A 85 5.85 7.75 -3.82
N LEU A 86 6.03 6.76 -4.69
CA LEU A 86 6.55 6.95 -6.05
C LEU A 86 5.56 7.75 -6.91
N ILE A 87 4.26 7.44 -6.84
CA ILE A 87 3.20 8.22 -7.51
C ILE A 87 3.24 9.67 -7.01
N GLU A 88 3.25 9.87 -5.68
CA GLU A 88 3.28 11.22 -5.11
C GLU A 88 4.56 11.98 -5.48
N ALA A 89 5.72 11.30 -5.59
CA ALA A 89 6.94 11.92 -6.05
C ALA A 89 6.80 12.50 -7.46
N ALA A 90 6.14 11.77 -8.37
CA ALA A 90 5.86 12.24 -9.71
C ALA A 90 4.89 13.43 -9.71
N GLU A 91 3.78 13.32 -8.97
CA GLU A 91 2.75 14.36 -8.89
C GLU A 91 3.27 15.68 -8.29
N ARG A 92 4.22 15.60 -7.37
CA ARG A 92 4.86 16.77 -6.74
C ARG A 92 6.05 17.31 -7.52
N GLY A 93 6.36 16.75 -8.69
CA GLY A 93 7.53 17.13 -9.48
C GLY A 93 8.87 16.89 -8.76
N LEU A 94 8.91 15.90 -7.86
CA LEU A 94 10.14 15.42 -7.21
C LEU A 94 10.84 14.37 -8.07
N TRP A 95 10.09 13.74 -8.97
CA TRP A 95 10.56 12.78 -9.96
C TRP A 95 9.90 13.07 -11.30
N ARG A 96 10.69 13.16 -12.38
CA ARG A 96 10.20 13.23 -13.76
C ARG A 96 10.16 11.82 -14.36
N ALA A 97 9.07 11.11 -14.09
CA ALA A 97 8.76 9.83 -14.73
C ALA A 97 8.30 10.05 -16.18
N ASP A 98 8.58 9.09 -17.06
CA ASP A 98 7.90 9.03 -18.35
C ASP A 98 6.44 8.58 -18.19
N GLU A 99 5.60 8.93 -19.15
CA GLU A 99 4.15 8.68 -19.08
C GLU A 99 3.79 7.19 -19.01
N ASP A 100 4.55 6.33 -19.69
CA ASP A 100 4.31 4.89 -19.71
C ASP A 100 4.64 4.26 -18.35
N THR A 101 5.77 4.63 -17.75
CA THR A 101 6.13 4.23 -16.38
C THR A 101 5.07 4.69 -15.39
N LEU A 102 4.61 5.94 -15.46
CA LEU A 102 3.59 6.45 -14.53
C LEU A 102 2.25 5.74 -14.70
N LYS A 103 1.85 5.42 -15.94
CA LYS A 103 0.64 4.64 -16.23
C LYS A 103 0.73 3.23 -15.63
N LYS A 104 1.86 2.54 -15.83
CA LYS A 104 2.12 1.21 -15.24
C LYS A 104 2.08 1.25 -13.72
N LEU A 105 2.71 2.26 -13.12
CA LEU A 105 2.73 2.46 -11.67
C LEU A 105 1.31 2.60 -11.09
N ARG A 106 0.44 3.40 -11.73
CA ARG A 106 -0.96 3.55 -11.33
C ARG A 106 -1.79 2.28 -11.52
N SER A 107 -1.55 1.52 -12.59
CA SER A 107 -2.19 0.20 -12.80
C SER A 107 -1.85 -0.75 -11.66
N VAL A 108 -0.55 -0.90 -11.37
CA VAL A 108 -0.06 -1.75 -10.28
C VAL A 108 -0.61 -1.29 -8.93
N TYR A 109 -0.72 0.01 -8.69
CA TYR A 109 -1.31 0.52 -7.46
C TYR A 109 -2.77 0.07 -7.29
N GLY A 110 -3.59 0.15 -8.34
CA GLY A 110 -4.97 -0.34 -8.29
C GLY A 110 -5.06 -1.86 -8.07
N GLU A 111 -4.14 -2.63 -8.65
CA GLU A 111 -4.04 -4.09 -8.40
C GLU A 111 -3.70 -4.38 -6.94
N ILE A 112 -2.77 -3.64 -6.33
CA ILE A 112 -2.39 -3.79 -4.92
C ILE A 112 -3.59 -3.48 -4.00
N GLU A 113 -4.26 -2.35 -4.21
CA GLU A 113 -5.43 -1.96 -3.42
C GLU A 113 -6.53 -3.02 -3.50
N GLY A 114 -6.85 -3.51 -4.70
CA GLY A 114 -7.85 -4.57 -4.88
C GLY A 114 -7.51 -5.86 -4.12
N LEU A 115 -6.24 -6.30 -4.19
CA LEU A 115 -5.78 -7.50 -3.46
C LEU A 115 -5.79 -7.28 -1.94
N MET A 116 -5.45 -6.08 -1.47
CA MET A 116 -5.49 -5.74 -0.05
C MET A 116 -6.92 -5.67 0.48
N GLU A 117 -7.86 -5.11 -0.29
CA GLU A 117 -9.29 -5.10 0.05
C GLU A 117 -9.87 -6.51 0.16
N GLU A 118 -9.50 -7.42 -0.74
CA GLU A 118 -9.88 -8.84 -0.65
C GLU A 118 -9.35 -9.48 0.64
N GLN A 119 -8.08 -9.24 0.99
CA GLN A 119 -7.48 -9.75 2.23
C GLN A 119 -8.16 -9.18 3.49
N ILE A 120 -8.53 -7.90 3.48
CA ILE A 120 -9.23 -7.24 4.60
C ILE A 120 -10.67 -7.75 4.72
N SER A 121 -11.30 -8.12 3.60
CA SER A 121 -12.70 -8.57 3.55
C SER A 121 -12.88 -10.04 3.98
N THR A 122 -11.81 -10.84 4.03
CA THR A 122 -11.86 -12.21 4.57
C THR A 122 -12.07 -12.22 6.10
N PRO A 123 -13.14 -12.87 6.63
CA PRO A 123 -13.37 -12.94 8.07
C PRO A 123 -12.25 -13.72 8.79
N GLY A 124 -11.38 -13.01 9.53
CA GLY A 124 -10.28 -13.59 10.28
C GLY A 124 -9.56 -12.53 11.13
N MET A 125 -9.01 -12.91 12.28
CA MET A 125 -8.55 -12.02 13.36
C MET A 125 -7.55 -10.94 12.89
N HIS A 126 -8.04 -9.71 12.75
CA HIS A 126 -7.21 -8.51 12.71
C HIS A 126 -7.45 -7.68 13.97
N GLN A 127 -6.36 -7.25 14.64
CA GLN A 127 -6.41 -6.33 15.78
C GLN A 127 -6.67 -4.87 15.35
N GLY A 128 -7.73 -4.68 14.59
CA GLY A 128 -8.40 -3.40 14.39
C GLY A 128 -9.88 -3.71 14.57
N GLY A 129 -10.56 -3.01 15.47
CA GLY A 129 -11.95 -3.32 15.82
C GLY A 129 -12.79 -3.53 14.56
N ALA A 130 -13.34 -4.73 14.39
CA ALA A 130 -14.14 -5.06 13.22
C ALA A 130 -15.36 -4.14 13.17
N ILE A 131 -15.55 -3.44 12.06
CA ILE A 131 -16.87 -2.89 11.72
C ILE A 131 -17.67 -4.06 11.17
N ASN A 132 -18.36 -4.77 12.05
CA ASN A 132 -19.34 -5.76 11.62
C ASN A 132 -20.54 -5.02 11.04
N ILE A 133 -20.79 -5.20 9.74
CA ILE A 133 -22.06 -4.80 9.14
C ILE A 133 -23.07 -5.87 9.58
N VAL A 134 -23.81 -5.55 10.63
CA VAL A 134 -24.86 -6.42 11.20
C VAL A 134 -26.17 -6.09 10.48
N SER A 135 -26.80 -7.10 9.88
CA SER A 135 -28.14 -7.02 9.31
C SER A 135 -29.19 -7.11 10.42
N PRO A 136 -30.40 -6.52 10.28
CA PRO A 136 -31.48 -6.70 11.26
C PRO A 136 -31.85 -8.16 11.55
N GLU A 137 -31.52 -9.06 10.62
CA GLU A 137 -31.71 -10.51 10.72
C GLU A 137 -30.74 -11.17 11.73
N ASP A 138 -29.58 -10.55 11.98
CA ASP A 138 -28.55 -11.09 12.87
C ASP A 138 -28.84 -10.83 14.35
N TYR A 139 -29.89 -10.04 14.67
CA TYR A 139 -30.21 -9.64 16.03
C TYR A 139 -31.73 -9.56 16.29
N GLU A 140 -32.29 -10.58 16.96
CA GLU A 140 -33.72 -10.68 17.29
C GLU A 140 -34.29 -9.44 18.02
N GLU A 141 -33.46 -8.70 18.75
CA GLU A 141 -33.89 -7.50 19.47
C GLU A 141 -34.28 -6.35 18.51
N TRP A 142 -33.65 -6.31 17.33
CA TRP A 142 -33.94 -5.29 16.31
C TRP A 142 -35.23 -5.61 15.56
N GLU A 143 -35.52 -6.88 15.28
CA GLU A 143 -36.85 -7.30 14.78
C GLU A 143 -37.97 -6.88 15.73
N ARG A 144 -37.79 -7.09 17.04
CA ARG A 144 -38.78 -6.66 18.05
C ARG A 144 -39.00 -5.15 18.04
N LYS A 145 -37.92 -4.36 17.91
CA LYS A 145 -38.01 -2.90 17.80
C LYS A 145 -38.68 -2.46 16.50
N LEU A 146 -38.34 -3.06 15.36
CA LEU A 146 -38.95 -2.76 14.06
C LEU A 146 -40.44 -3.10 14.04
N THR A 147 -40.82 -4.23 14.63
CA THR A 147 -42.22 -4.63 14.77
C THR A 147 -43.01 -3.62 15.61
N ASN A 148 -42.42 -3.14 16.72
CA ASN A 148 -43.04 -2.13 17.55
C ASN A 148 -43.14 -0.77 16.84
N ILE A 149 -42.11 -0.37 16.09
CA ILE A 149 -42.12 0.87 15.29
C ILE A 149 -43.22 0.80 14.23
N ASN A 150 -43.34 -0.31 13.49
CA ASN A 150 -44.39 -0.49 12.48
C ASN A 150 -45.79 -0.48 13.09
N ARG A 151 -45.97 -1.06 14.29
CA ARG A 151 -47.23 -1.00 15.03
C ARG A 151 -47.61 0.45 15.37
N ILE A 152 -46.68 1.20 15.93
CA ILE A 152 -46.88 2.62 16.28
C ILE A 152 -47.16 3.46 15.02
N TRP A 153 -46.41 3.21 13.94
CA TRP A 153 -46.61 3.90 12.66
C TRP A 153 -48.01 3.66 12.06
N ASN A 154 -48.55 2.44 12.20
CA ASN A 154 -49.89 2.11 11.73
C ASN A 154 -50.99 2.69 12.62
N GLU A 155 -50.73 2.89 13.91
CA GLU A 155 -51.65 3.59 14.83
C GLU A 155 -51.71 5.10 14.54
N VAL A 156 -50.59 5.72 14.16
CA VAL A 156 -50.51 7.15 13.79
C VAL A 156 -51.06 7.45 12.39
N LYS A 157 -51.11 6.45 11.51
CA LYS A 157 -51.65 6.57 10.13
C LYS A 157 -53.18 6.37 10.03
N ARG A 158 -53.89 6.15 11.16
CA ARG A 158 -55.36 6.23 11.23
C ARG A 158 -55.80 7.64 11.60
#